data_AF-A0A8H9DCN8-F1
#
_entry.id   AF-A0A8H9DCN8-F1
#
_cell.length_a   1.000
_cell.length_b   1.000
_cell.length_c   1.000
_cell.angle_alpha   90.00
_cell.angle_beta   90.00
_cell.angle_gamma   90.00
#
_symmetry.space_group_name_H-M   'P 1'
#
loop_
_entity.id
_entity.type
_entity.pdbx_description
1 polymer ?
#
loop_
_entity_poly.entity_id
_entity_poly.type
_entity_poly.pdbx_seq_one_letter_code
_entity_poly.pdbx_strand_id
1 'polypeptide(L)'
;MAQIDFRKKINWHRRYRSPQGVKTEHEILRIFESDRGRIINSPAIRRLQQKTQVFPLERNAAVRTRLTHSMEVQQVGRYIAKEILSRLKELKLLEAYGLDELTGPFESIVEMSCLMHDIGNPPFGHFGEAAINDWFRQRLHPEDAESQPLTDDRCSVAALRLRDGEEQLNELRRKIRQDLCHFEGNAQGIRLVHTLMRMNLTWAQVGGILKYTRPAWWRGETPETHHYLMKKPGYYLSEEAYIARLRKELNLALYSRFPLTWIMEAADDISYCVA
;
A
#
# COMPACT_ATOMS: atom_id res chain seq x y z
N MET A 1 -5.06 16.31 23.31
CA MET A 1 -5.19 15.56 22.04
C MET A 1 -4.55 16.38 20.94
N ALA A 2 -3.83 15.75 20.01
CA ALA A 2 -3.30 16.47 18.85
C ALA A 2 -4.48 17.04 18.03
N GLN A 3 -4.34 18.25 17.53
CA GLN A 3 -5.37 18.93 16.73
C GLN A 3 -5.56 18.20 15.39
N ILE A 4 -6.77 17.69 15.12
CA ILE A 4 -7.11 17.01 13.86
C ILE A 4 -7.29 18.08 12.78
N ASP A 5 -6.53 17.94 11.69
CA ASP A 5 -6.61 18.82 10.52
C ASP A 5 -6.28 18.01 9.25
N PHE A 6 -7.30 17.69 8.47
CA PHE A 6 -7.16 16.89 7.25
C PHE A 6 -6.44 17.62 6.11
N ARG A 7 -6.30 18.95 6.17
CA ARG A 7 -5.48 19.70 5.20
C ARG A 7 -4.01 19.28 5.25
N LYS A 8 -3.55 18.78 6.40
CA LYS A 8 -2.20 18.22 6.60
C LYS A 8 -2.05 16.78 6.11
N LYS A 9 -3.15 16.11 5.74
CA LYS A 9 -3.17 14.69 5.34
C LYS A 9 -3.56 14.50 3.88
N ILE A 10 -4.55 15.25 3.38
CA ILE A 10 -5.01 15.21 1.99
C ILE A 10 -4.05 16.06 1.15
N ASN A 11 -2.82 15.58 1.03
CA ASN A 11 -1.76 16.24 0.28
C ASN A 11 -1.92 15.97 -1.23
N TRP A 12 -2.24 17.04 -1.97
CA TRP A 12 -2.44 17.05 -3.42
C TRP A 12 -1.13 17.20 -4.23
N HIS A 13 0.03 17.34 -3.57
CA HIS A 13 1.32 17.35 -4.25
C HIS A 13 1.69 15.96 -4.78
N ARG A 14 2.60 15.94 -5.75
CA ARG A 14 3.08 14.71 -6.43
C ARG A 14 4.58 14.54 -6.24
N ARG A 15 5.09 13.32 -6.46
CA ARG A 15 6.54 13.05 -6.39
C ARG A 15 7.34 13.79 -7.47
N TYR A 16 6.79 13.86 -8.68
CA TYR A 16 7.44 14.45 -9.85
C TYR A 16 6.56 15.52 -10.46
N ARG A 17 7.17 16.60 -10.98
CA ARG A 17 6.45 17.72 -11.62
C ARG A 17 5.24 18.15 -10.79
N SER A 18 5.45 18.30 -9.48
CA SER A 18 4.37 18.59 -8.55
C SER A 18 3.77 19.95 -8.88
N PRO A 19 2.43 20.11 -8.92
CA PRO A 19 1.83 21.43 -8.83
C PRO A 19 2.32 22.09 -7.53
N GLN A 20 2.52 23.41 -7.57
CA GLN A 20 3.00 24.24 -6.46
C GLN A 20 2.11 25.47 -6.29
N GLY A 21 2.27 26.17 -5.17
CA GLY A 21 1.56 27.40 -4.85
C GLY A 21 0.17 27.16 -4.24
N VAL A 22 -0.53 28.25 -3.95
CA VAL A 22 -1.90 28.18 -3.43
C VAL A 22 -2.82 27.58 -4.51
N LYS A 23 -3.81 26.82 -4.08
CA LYS A 23 -4.81 26.18 -4.93
C LYS A 23 -6.19 26.46 -4.34
N THR A 24 -7.12 26.84 -5.19
CA THR A 24 -8.54 26.90 -4.87
C THR A 24 -9.10 25.48 -4.66
N GLU A 25 -10.24 25.38 -3.98
CA GLU A 25 -10.98 24.11 -3.82
C GLU A 25 -11.17 23.39 -5.16
N HIS A 26 -11.61 24.10 -6.20
CA HIS A 26 -11.82 23.52 -7.53
C HIS A 26 -10.53 23.00 -8.17
N GLU A 27 -9.42 23.73 -8.03
CA GLU A 27 -8.11 23.26 -8.54
C GLU A 27 -7.64 22.00 -7.80
N ILE A 28 -7.83 21.93 -6.48
CA ILE A 28 -7.51 20.73 -5.69
C ILE A 28 -8.36 19.56 -6.16
N LEU A 29 -9.68 19.75 -6.33
CA LEU A 29 -10.58 18.73 -6.86
C LEU A 29 -10.09 18.19 -8.21
N ARG A 30 -9.72 19.08 -9.16
CA ARG A 30 -9.19 18.66 -10.47
C ARG A 30 -7.90 17.84 -10.38
N ILE A 31 -7.05 18.09 -9.37
CA ILE A 31 -5.83 17.31 -9.15
C ILE A 31 -6.18 15.86 -8.76
N PHE A 32 -7.19 15.66 -7.91
CA PHE A 32 -7.65 14.32 -7.52
C PHE A 32 -8.47 13.63 -8.62
N GLU A 33 -9.26 14.37 -9.40
CA GLU A 33 -9.90 13.83 -10.62
C GLU A 33 -8.85 13.37 -11.65
N SER A 34 -7.71 14.06 -11.75
CA SER A 34 -6.57 13.59 -12.56
C SER A 34 -6.02 12.25 -12.06
N ASP A 35 -6.01 12.00 -10.75
CA ASP A 35 -5.63 10.69 -10.20
C ASP A 35 -6.63 9.60 -10.60
N ARG A 36 -7.95 9.86 -10.53
CA ARG A 36 -8.96 8.92 -11.03
C ARG A 36 -8.72 8.54 -12.49
N GLY A 37 -8.50 9.54 -13.34
CA GLY A 37 -8.20 9.32 -14.76
C GLY A 37 -6.97 8.44 -14.98
N ARG A 38 -5.88 8.65 -14.21
CA ARG A 38 -4.65 7.83 -14.29
C ARG A 38 -4.89 6.40 -13.86
N ILE A 39 -5.68 6.19 -12.82
CA ILE A 39 -5.94 4.87 -12.23
C ILE A 39 -6.86 4.06 -13.15
N ILE A 40 -8.01 4.60 -13.51
CA ILE A 40 -9.02 3.93 -14.34
C ILE A 40 -8.45 3.54 -15.71
N ASN A 41 -7.67 4.42 -16.33
CA ASN A 41 -7.06 4.15 -17.64
C ASN A 41 -5.78 3.30 -17.56
N SER A 42 -5.34 2.90 -16.37
CA SER A 42 -4.11 2.12 -16.21
C SER A 42 -4.27 0.69 -16.72
N PRO A 43 -3.30 0.15 -17.48
CA PRO A 43 -3.30 -1.27 -17.84
C PRO A 43 -3.15 -2.17 -16.59
N ALA A 44 -2.63 -1.65 -15.48
CA ALA A 44 -2.57 -2.41 -14.22
C ALA A 44 -3.96 -2.70 -13.65
N ILE A 45 -4.91 -1.76 -13.76
CA ILE A 45 -6.32 -1.98 -13.39
C ILE A 45 -7.01 -2.91 -14.38
N ARG A 46 -6.83 -2.70 -15.70
CA ARG A 46 -7.41 -3.62 -16.71
C ARG A 46 -6.98 -5.07 -16.52
N ARG A 47 -5.74 -5.34 -16.11
CA ARG A 47 -5.25 -6.70 -15.83
C ARG A 47 -6.00 -7.40 -14.69
N LEU A 48 -6.64 -6.67 -13.78
CA LEU A 48 -7.41 -7.26 -12.69
C LEU A 48 -8.60 -8.09 -13.18
N GLN A 49 -9.12 -7.83 -14.39
CA GLN A 49 -10.20 -8.63 -14.98
C GLN A 49 -9.77 -10.06 -15.33
N GLN A 50 -8.47 -10.32 -15.43
CA GLN A 50 -7.91 -11.66 -15.68
C GLN A 50 -7.15 -12.20 -14.46
N LYS A 51 -7.22 -11.53 -13.31
CA LYS A 51 -6.74 -12.08 -12.04
C LYS A 51 -7.90 -12.71 -11.29
N THR A 52 -7.68 -13.94 -10.85
CA THR A 52 -8.67 -14.68 -10.08
C THR A 52 -8.93 -14.03 -8.71
N GLN A 53 -10.20 -14.00 -8.34
CA GLN A 53 -10.68 -13.78 -6.98
C GLN A 53 -11.32 -15.09 -6.53
N VAL A 54 -10.68 -15.82 -5.61
CA VAL A 54 -11.10 -17.13 -5.08
C VAL A 54 -11.10 -18.29 -6.11
N PHE A 55 -11.82 -18.19 -7.24
CA PHE A 55 -11.95 -19.27 -8.23
C PHE A 55 -11.00 -19.10 -9.43
N PRO A 56 -9.97 -19.95 -9.58
CA PRO A 56 -8.99 -19.81 -10.65
C PRO A 56 -9.58 -20.15 -12.03
N LEU A 57 -9.28 -19.30 -13.02
CA LEU A 57 -9.50 -19.55 -14.46
C LEU A 57 -10.97 -19.90 -14.85
N GLU A 58 -11.94 -19.33 -14.13
CA GLU A 58 -13.36 -19.55 -14.39
C GLU A 58 -13.79 -18.93 -15.73
N ARG A 59 -14.52 -19.69 -16.55
CA ARG A 59 -15.05 -19.20 -17.85
C ARG A 59 -16.35 -18.44 -17.67
N ASN A 60 -17.04 -18.65 -16.57
CA ASN A 60 -18.28 -17.98 -16.24
C ASN A 60 -18.03 -16.53 -15.80
N ALA A 61 -18.42 -15.57 -16.64
CA ALA A 61 -18.30 -14.14 -16.35
C ALA A 61 -19.16 -13.66 -15.16
N ALA A 62 -20.11 -14.49 -14.68
CA ALA A 62 -20.86 -14.20 -13.46
C ALA A 62 -20.02 -14.37 -12.19
N VAL A 63 -18.91 -15.10 -12.25
CA VAL A 63 -17.98 -15.25 -11.13
C VAL A 63 -17.07 -14.04 -11.07
N ARG A 64 -16.84 -13.52 -9.85
CA ARG A 64 -16.03 -12.33 -9.64
C ARG A 64 -14.58 -12.53 -10.06
N THR A 65 -14.03 -11.49 -10.67
CA THR A 65 -12.59 -11.30 -10.89
C THR A 65 -12.08 -10.31 -9.85
N ARG A 66 -10.76 -10.10 -9.75
CA ARG A 66 -10.25 -9.02 -8.87
C ARG A 66 -10.76 -7.64 -9.25
N LEU A 67 -11.04 -7.40 -10.54
CA LEU A 67 -11.57 -6.12 -10.98
C LEU A 67 -13.00 -5.91 -10.47
N THR A 68 -13.88 -6.89 -10.67
CA THR A 68 -15.28 -6.75 -10.24
C THR A 68 -15.41 -6.71 -8.72
N HIS A 69 -14.62 -7.51 -7.99
CA HIS A 69 -14.49 -7.37 -6.53
C HIS A 69 -14.06 -5.95 -6.14
N SER A 70 -13.00 -5.41 -6.74
CA SER A 70 -12.51 -4.06 -6.42
C SER A 70 -13.53 -2.96 -6.73
N MET A 71 -14.40 -3.14 -7.72
CA MET A 71 -15.51 -2.21 -8.00
C MET A 71 -16.59 -2.25 -6.91
N GLU A 72 -16.88 -3.43 -6.36
CA GLU A 72 -17.83 -3.57 -5.24
C GLU A 72 -17.25 -2.96 -3.96
N VAL A 73 -15.98 -3.24 -3.65
CA VAL A 73 -15.24 -2.60 -2.54
C VAL A 73 -15.21 -1.09 -2.71
N GLN A 74 -15.05 -0.59 -3.94
CA GLN A 74 -15.09 0.84 -4.24
C GLN A 74 -16.45 1.45 -3.87
N GLN A 75 -17.56 0.78 -4.19
CA GLN A 75 -18.89 1.28 -3.87
C GLN A 75 -19.17 1.26 -2.35
N VAL A 76 -18.71 0.23 -1.63
CA VAL A 76 -18.81 0.19 -0.17
C VAL A 76 -17.94 1.29 0.46
N GLY A 77 -16.72 1.49 -0.03
CA GLY A 77 -15.84 2.57 0.42
C GLY A 77 -16.45 3.96 0.20
N ARG A 78 -17.07 4.19 -0.96
CA ARG A 78 -17.84 5.40 -1.26
C ARG A 78 -18.95 5.62 -0.21
N TYR A 79 -19.71 4.58 0.10
CA TYR A 79 -20.79 4.66 1.08
C TYR A 79 -20.27 5.03 2.48
N ILE A 80 -19.24 4.34 2.98
CA ILE A 80 -18.66 4.63 4.29
C ILE A 80 -18.08 6.05 4.35
N ALA A 81 -17.38 6.49 3.31
CA ALA A 81 -16.82 7.84 3.24
C ALA A 81 -17.92 8.91 3.30
N LYS A 82 -19.03 8.73 2.56
CA LYS A 82 -20.18 9.62 2.60
C LYS A 82 -20.86 9.66 3.97
N GLU A 83 -21.02 8.50 4.61
CA GLU A 83 -21.63 8.44 5.94
C GLU A 83 -20.77 9.17 6.99
N ILE A 84 -19.44 8.99 6.94
CA ILE A 84 -18.50 9.73 7.81
C ILE A 84 -18.63 11.23 7.60
N LEU A 85 -18.63 11.70 6.34
CA LEU A 85 -18.74 13.13 6.02
C LEU A 85 -20.11 13.69 6.44
N SER A 86 -21.20 12.95 6.23
CA SER A 86 -22.55 13.35 6.67
C SER A 86 -22.61 13.51 8.18
N ARG A 87 -22.10 12.51 8.92
CA ARG A 87 -22.07 12.54 10.39
C ARG A 87 -21.20 13.66 10.93
N LEU A 88 -20.02 13.91 10.35
CA LEU A 88 -19.16 15.03 10.75
C LEU A 88 -19.81 16.39 10.45
N LYS A 89 -20.60 16.49 9.39
CA LYS A 89 -21.38 17.69 9.08
C LYS A 89 -22.48 17.93 10.13
N GLU A 90 -23.23 16.89 10.49
CA GLU A 90 -24.25 16.96 11.56
C GLU A 90 -23.66 17.38 12.90
N LEU A 91 -22.48 16.87 13.24
CA LEU A 91 -21.73 17.22 14.45
C LEU A 91 -21.02 18.58 14.38
N LYS A 92 -21.12 19.31 13.25
CA LYS A 92 -20.41 20.58 12.99
C LYS A 92 -18.89 20.47 13.12
N LEU A 93 -18.34 19.29 12.86
CA LEU A 93 -16.89 19.01 12.93
C LEU A 93 -16.19 19.10 11.58
N LEU A 94 -16.93 19.27 10.48
CA LEU A 94 -16.37 19.29 9.12
C LEU A 94 -15.32 20.40 8.94
N GLU A 95 -15.68 21.64 9.28
CA GLU A 95 -14.77 22.80 9.26
C GLU A 95 -13.69 22.70 10.34
N ALA A 96 -14.06 22.25 11.55
CA ALA A 96 -13.13 22.09 12.66
C ALA A 96 -11.98 21.12 12.33
N TYR A 97 -12.23 20.12 11.49
CA TYR A 97 -11.25 19.15 11.01
C TYR A 97 -10.65 19.51 9.65
N GLY A 98 -10.98 20.66 9.07
CA GLY A 98 -10.49 21.13 7.77
C GLY A 98 -10.91 20.23 6.60
N LEU A 99 -12.12 19.68 6.65
CA LEU A 99 -12.69 18.82 5.61
C LEU A 99 -13.71 19.52 4.72
N ASP A 100 -14.13 20.73 5.08
CA ASP A 100 -15.12 21.55 4.39
C ASP A 100 -14.83 21.72 2.89
N GLU A 101 -13.60 22.08 2.53
CA GLU A 101 -13.14 22.20 1.13
C GLU A 101 -12.49 20.90 0.58
N LEU A 102 -12.50 19.81 1.36
CA LEU A 102 -11.82 18.55 1.00
C LEU A 102 -12.76 17.34 0.96
N THR A 103 -14.08 17.57 0.96
CA THR A 103 -15.10 16.52 0.89
C THR A 103 -14.96 15.66 -0.37
N GLY A 104 -14.85 16.28 -1.55
CA GLY A 104 -14.65 15.60 -2.83
C GLY A 104 -13.36 14.77 -2.87
N PRO A 105 -12.19 15.37 -2.58
CA PRO A 105 -10.93 14.65 -2.43
C PRO A 105 -10.98 13.47 -1.45
N PHE A 106 -11.60 13.64 -0.28
CA PHE A 106 -11.73 12.60 0.73
C PHE A 106 -12.44 11.37 0.18
N GLU A 107 -13.61 11.57 -0.45
CA GLU A 107 -14.37 10.50 -1.09
C GLU A 107 -13.58 9.85 -2.23
N SER A 108 -13.00 10.65 -3.13
CA SER A 108 -12.29 10.13 -4.30
C SER A 108 -11.04 9.32 -3.92
N ILE A 109 -10.29 9.74 -2.90
CA ILE A 109 -9.10 8.99 -2.44
C ILE A 109 -9.52 7.61 -1.94
N VAL A 110 -10.60 7.52 -1.15
CA VAL A 110 -11.11 6.24 -0.65
C VAL A 110 -11.51 5.35 -1.81
N GLU A 111 -12.37 5.83 -2.71
CA GLU A 111 -12.84 5.08 -3.88
C GLU A 111 -11.68 4.53 -4.73
N MET A 112 -10.70 5.38 -5.01
CA MET A 112 -9.54 5.00 -5.82
C MET A 112 -8.58 4.07 -5.09
N SER A 113 -8.45 4.20 -3.77
CA SER A 113 -7.66 3.25 -2.97
C SER A 113 -8.32 1.89 -2.92
N CYS A 114 -9.66 1.83 -2.82
CA CYS A 114 -10.45 0.61 -2.96
C CYS A 114 -10.21 -0.05 -4.31
N LEU A 115 -10.23 0.70 -5.42
CA LEU A 115 -9.98 0.12 -6.75
C LEU A 115 -8.54 -0.43 -6.90
N MET A 116 -7.58 0.14 -6.16
CA MET A 116 -6.16 -0.23 -6.24
C MET A 116 -5.68 -1.24 -5.20
N HIS A 117 -6.49 -1.60 -4.18
CA HIS A 117 -6.03 -2.42 -3.06
C HIS A 117 -5.38 -3.74 -3.52
N ASP A 118 -5.91 -4.30 -4.61
CA ASP A 118 -5.48 -5.58 -5.16
C ASP A 118 -4.50 -5.50 -6.34
N ILE A 119 -4.06 -4.29 -6.71
CA ILE A 119 -3.30 -4.04 -7.94
C ILE A 119 -1.96 -4.80 -7.99
N GLY A 120 -1.34 -5.00 -6.82
CA GLY A 120 -0.03 -5.63 -6.67
C GLY A 120 -0.04 -7.15 -6.53
N ASN A 121 -1.21 -7.78 -6.40
CA ASN A 121 -1.29 -9.24 -6.24
C ASN A 121 -0.68 -10.00 -7.42
N PRO A 122 -0.03 -11.15 -7.19
CA PRO A 122 0.51 -11.99 -8.26
C PRO A 122 -0.63 -12.77 -8.98
N PRO A 123 -0.35 -13.44 -10.11
CA PRO A 123 -1.37 -14.13 -10.94
C PRO A 123 -2.30 -15.12 -10.21
N PHE A 124 -1.85 -15.72 -9.11
CA PHE A 124 -2.61 -16.70 -8.31
C PHE A 124 -2.81 -16.29 -6.84
N GLY A 125 -2.84 -14.98 -6.55
CA GLY A 125 -3.03 -14.47 -5.18
C GLY A 125 -2.04 -15.10 -4.19
N HIS A 126 -2.54 -15.59 -3.05
CA HIS A 126 -1.69 -16.16 -1.99
C HIS A 126 -0.85 -17.36 -2.44
N PHE A 127 -1.32 -18.20 -3.36
CA PHE A 127 -0.49 -19.28 -3.92
C PHE A 127 0.67 -18.74 -4.76
N GLY A 128 0.45 -17.64 -5.47
CA GLY A 128 1.52 -16.93 -6.17
C GLY A 128 2.53 -16.31 -5.21
N GLU A 129 2.08 -15.73 -4.10
CA GLU A 129 2.95 -15.20 -3.05
C GLU A 129 3.80 -16.30 -2.41
N ALA A 130 3.16 -17.41 -2.03
CA ALA A 130 3.84 -18.58 -1.45
C ALA A 130 4.92 -19.13 -2.39
N ALA A 131 4.58 -19.37 -3.67
CA ALA A 131 5.52 -19.91 -4.64
C ALA A 131 6.76 -19.01 -4.84
N ILE A 132 6.57 -17.67 -4.90
CA ILE A 132 7.68 -16.72 -4.99
C ILE A 132 8.55 -16.81 -3.73
N ASN A 133 7.92 -16.72 -2.55
CA ASN A 133 8.64 -16.70 -1.28
C ASN A 133 9.41 -17.99 -1.03
N ASP A 134 8.79 -19.15 -1.27
CA ASP A 134 9.41 -20.47 -1.06
C ASP A 134 10.59 -20.68 -2.00
N TRP A 135 10.45 -20.29 -3.27
CA TRP A 135 11.54 -20.40 -4.24
C TRP A 135 12.74 -19.53 -3.85
N PHE A 136 12.50 -18.29 -3.40
CA PHE A 136 13.59 -17.42 -2.93
C PHE A 136 14.19 -17.93 -1.61
N ARG A 137 13.38 -18.46 -0.67
CA ARG A 137 13.88 -19.03 0.59
C ARG A 137 14.85 -20.18 0.37
N GLN A 138 14.53 -21.11 -0.54
CA GLN A 138 15.42 -22.22 -0.90
C GLN A 138 16.74 -21.79 -1.55
N ARG A 139 16.82 -20.56 -2.08
CA ARG A 139 18.04 -20.02 -2.69
C ARG A 139 18.83 -19.14 -1.75
N LEU A 140 18.16 -18.40 -0.89
CA LEU A 140 18.76 -17.32 -0.12
C LEU A 140 18.89 -17.65 1.38
N HIS A 141 18.12 -18.60 1.89
CA HIS A 141 18.11 -19.02 3.30
C HIS A 141 18.20 -17.81 4.24
N PRO A 142 17.17 -16.95 4.29
CA PRO A 142 17.19 -15.75 5.13
C PRO A 142 17.39 -16.06 6.62
N GLU A 143 16.99 -17.26 7.06
CA GLU A 143 17.16 -17.79 8.42
C GLU A 143 18.64 -17.91 8.83
N ASP A 144 19.53 -18.29 7.90
CA ASP A 144 20.98 -18.41 8.16
C ASP A 144 21.63 -17.05 8.40
N ALA A 145 20.96 -15.97 8.01
CA ALA A 145 21.44 -14.62 8.20
C ALA A 145 20.93 -13.98 9.51
N GLU A 146 20.10 -14.65 10.30
CA GLU A 146 19.58 -14.09 11.57
C GLU A 146 20.65 -13.96 12.66
N SER A 147 21.66 -14.81 12.62
CA SER A 147 22.75 -14.86 13.59
C SER A 147 24.06 -14.28 13.02
N GLN A 148 25.17 -14.57 13.69
CA GLN A 148 26.53 -14.26 13.22
C GLN A 148 26.88 -15.09 11.98
N PRO A 149 27.87 -14.67 11.16
CA PRO A 149 28.26 -15.43 9.96
C PRO A 149 28.50 -16.91 10.28
N LEU A 150 27.83 -17.78 9.53
CA LEU A 150 27.95 -19.24 9.67
C LEU A 150 28.97 -19.77 8.66
N THR A 151 29.76 -20.76 9.06
CA THR A 151 30.71 -21.45 8.16
C THR A 151 30.00 -22.17 7.01
N ASP A 152 28.77 -22.62 7.25
CA ASP A 152 27.91 -23.40 6.36
C ASP A 152 26.67 -22.62 5.91
N ASP A 153 26.81 -21.30 5.69
CA ASP A 153 25.75 -20.44 5.14
C ASP A 153 25.19 -21.00 3.81
N ARG A 154 23.94 -21.46 3.84
CA ARG A 154 23.30 -22.21 2.75
C ARG A 154 22.91 -21.35 1.55
N CYS A 155 23.07 -20.03 1.63
CA CYS A 155 22.76 -19.14 0.52
C CYS A 155 23.55 -19.48 -0.75
N SER A 156 22.84 -19.64 -1.86
CA SER A 156 23.43 -19.94 -3.17
C SER A 156 24.16 -18.75 -3.80
N VAL A 157 23.90 -17.52 -3.32
CA VAL A 157 24.48 -16.29 -3.89
C VAL A 157 25.71 -15.88 -3.07
N ALA A 158 26.90 -16.09 -3.64
CA ALA A 158 28.17 -15.84 -2.95
C ALA A 158 28.35 -14.41 -2.42
N ALA A 159 27.76 -13.41 -3.10
CA ALA A 159 27.79 -12.01 -2.66
C ALA A 159 26.90 -11.74 -1.43
N LEU A 160 25.86 -12.56 -1.24
CA LEU A 160 24.92 -12.43 -0.14
C LEU A 160 25.30 -13.29 1.08
N ARG A 161 26.28 -14.20 0.97
CA ARG A 161 26.87 -14.93 2.12
C ARG A 161 27.44 -13.98 3.16
N LEU A 162 27.07 -14.19 4.43
CA LEU A 162 27.65 -13.41 5.52
C LEU A 162 29.15 -13.72 5.63
N ARG A 163 29.95 -12.72 5.98
CA ARG A 163 31.42 -12.83 6.06
C ARG A 163 31.93 -12.26 7.38
N ASP A 164 32.88 -12.94 8.00
CA ASP A 164 33.51 -12.43 9.21
C ASP A 164 34.21 -11.09 8.96
N GLY A 165 34.07 -10.16 9.90
CA GLY A 165 34.68 -8.82 9.81
C GLY A 165 33.97 -7.81 8.90
N GLU A 166 32.87 -8.16 8.22
CA GLU A 166 32.15 -7.27 7.29
C GLU A 166 30.79 -6.78 7.82
N GLU A 167 30.74 -6.26 9.06
CA GLU A 167 29.48 -5.97 9.77
C GLU A 167 28.46 -5.12 8.98
N GLN A 168 28.90 -4.03 8.36
CA GLN A 168 28.01 -3.13 7.61
C GLN A 168 27.42 -3.80 6.36
N LEU A 169 28.25 -4.55 5.62
CA LEU A 169 27.79 -5.30 4.45
C LEU A 169 26.91 -6.47 4.86
N ASN A 170 27.22 -7.14 5.98
CA ASN A 170 26.39 -8.20 6.54
C ASN A 170 24.99 -7.70 6.88
N GLU A 171 24.85 -6.50 7.44
CA GLU A 171 23.53 -5.94 7.68
C GLU A 171 22.75 -5.71 6.38
N LEU A 172 23.40 -5.24 5.32
CA LEU A 172 22.75 -5.14 4.00
C LEU A 172 22.36 -6.52 3.46
N ARG A 173 23.23 -7.53 3.57
CA ARG A 173 22.95 -8.93 3.17
C ARG A 173 21.73 -9.48 3.92
N ARG A 174 21.64 -9.23 5.23
CA ARG A 174 20.47 -9.59 6.05
C ARG A 174 19.20 -8.96 5.50
N LYS A 175 19.22 -7.64 5.26
CA LYS A 175 18.04 -6.95 4.73
C LYS A 175 17.62 -7.50 3.36
N ILE A 176 18.56 -7.65 2.43
CA ILE A 176 18.29 -8.13 1.07
C ILE A 176 17.68 -9.53 1.08
N ARG A 177 18.29 -10.48 1.81
CA ARG A 177 17.76 -11.85 1.86
C ARG A 177 16.35 -11.89 2.43
N GLN A 178 16.10 -11.14 3.51
CA GLN A 178 14.78 -11.12 4.14
C GLN A 178 13.74 -10.49 3.21
N ASP A 179 14.05 -9.34 2.62
CA ASP A 179 13.15 -8.60 1.72
C ASP A 179 12.70 -9.45 0.53
N LEU A 180 13.65 -10.11 -0.15
CA LEU A 180 13.39 -10.94 -1.33
C LEU A 180 12.58 -12.21 -1.02
N CYS A 181 12.57 -12.65 0.25
CA CYS A 181 11.80 -13.81 0.71
C CYS A 181 10.43 -13.44 1.33
N HIS A 182 10.05 -12.16 1.28
CA HIS A 182 8.79 -11.62 1.81
C HIS A 182 8.04 -10.78 0.78
N PHE A 183 7.87 -11.33 -0.42
CA PHE A 183 6.94 -10.82 -1.41
C PHE A 183 5.50 -10.79 -0.84
N GLU A 184 4.83 -9.66 -1.05
CA GLU A 184 3.47 -9.39 -0.58
C GLU A 184 2.77 -8.45 -1.57
N GLY A 185 1.51 -8.74 -1.91
CA GLY A 185 0.73 -7.96 -2.88
C GLY A 185 0.63 -6.47 -2.53
N ASN A 186 0.50 -6.13 -1.25
CA ASN A 186 0.44 -4.74 -0.78
C ASN A 186 1.75 -3.98 -1.02
N ALA A 187 2.89 -4.57 -0.64
CA ALA A 187 4.22 -4.01 -0.89
C ALA A 187 4.50 -3.86 -2.40
N GLN A 188 4.09 -4.86 -3.18
CA GLN A 188 4.16 -4.83 -4.64
C GLN A 188 3.26 -3.74 -5.24
N GLY A 189 2.12 -3.43 -4.62
CA GLY A 189 1.23 -2.33 -5.03
C GLY A 189 1.94 -0.98 -5.02
N ILE A 190 2.65 -0.65 -3.94
CA ILE A 190 3.46 0.58 -3.83
C ILE A 190 4.54 0.62 -4.91
N ARG A 191 5.33 -0.47 -5.03
CA ARG A 191 6.37 -0.59 -6.06
C ARG A 191 5.80 -0.44 -7.47
N LEU A 192 4.62 -0.98 -7.72
CA LEU A 192 3.95 -0.92 -9.00
C LEU A 192 3.55 0.51 -9.36
N VAL A 193 2.80 1.21 -8.51
CA VAL A 193 2.29 2.55 -8.84
C VAL A 193 3.40 3.59 -8.96
N HIS A 194 4.48 3.42 -8.17
CA HIS A 194 5.59 4.35 -8.15
C HIS A 194 6.67 4.00 -9.19
N THR A 195 7.34 2.87 -9.03
CA THR A 195 8.61 2.56 -9.71
C THR A 195 8.36 2.01 -11.10
N LEU A 196 7.42 1.08 -11.24
CA LEU A 196 7.17 0.36 -12.49
C LEU A 196 6.25 1.13 -13.43
N MET A 197 5.07 1.55 -12.95
CA MET A 197 4.07 2.24 -13.76
C MET A 197 4.29 3.74 -13.86
N ARG A 198 5.09 4.33 -12.94
CA ARG A 198 5.36 5.77 -12.87
C ARG A 198 4.11 6.63 -12.97
N MET A 199 3.03 6.22 -12.27
CA MET A 199 1.71 6.86 -12.37
C MET A 199 1.73 8.32 -11.87
N ASN A 200 2.67 8.63 -10.98
CA ASN A 200 2.91 9.94 -10.39
C ASN A 200 1.66 10.51 -9.68
N LEU A 201 0.94 9.66 -8.94
CA LEU A 201 -0.25 10.03 -8.17
C LEU A 201 0.08 11.03 -7.06
N THR A 202 -0.95 11.66 -6.50
CA THR A 202 -0.81 12.51 -5.30
C THR A 202 -0.30 11.71 -4.11
N TRP A 203 0.36 12.37 -3.17
CA TRP A 203 0.85 11.72 -1.96
C TRP A 203 -0.28 11.07 -1.17
N ALA A 204 -1.42 11.75 -1.02
CA ALA A 204 -2.57 11.19 -0.31
C ALA A 204 -3.11 9.92 -0.98
N GLN A 205 -3.16 9.90 -2.33
CA GLN A 205 -3.62 8.73 -3.07
C GLN A 205 -2.71 7.52 -2.89
N VAL A 206 -1.39 7.71 -2.84
CA VAL A 206 -0.45 6.60 -2.58
C VAL A 206 -0.46 6.19 -1.11
N GLY A 207 -0.68 7.15 -0.19
CA GLY A 207 -0.90 6.84 1.22
C GLY A 207 -2.11 5.93 1.44
N GLY A 208 -3.18 6.13 0.67
CA GLY A 208 -4.41 5.34 0.75
C GLY A 208 -4.22 3.83 0.51
N ILE A 209 -3.25 3.44 -0.31
CA ILE A 209 -2.95 2.02 -0.62
C ILE A 209 -1.85 1.42 0.26
N LEU A 210 -1.24 2.18 1.17
CA LEU A 210 -0.28 1.66 2.15
C LEU A 210 -1.01 0.97 3.32
N LYS A 211 -1.55 -0.23 3.06
CA LYS A 211 -2.40 -1.00 4.02
C LYS A 211 -1.63 -1.43 5.28
N TYR A 212 -0.36 -1.80 5.12
CA TYR A 212 0.51 -2.22 6.21
C TYR A 212 1.78 -1.38 6.25
N THR A 213 2.50 -1.44 7.36
CA THR A 213 3.64 -0.56 7.62
C THR A 213 4.93 -1.28 8.00
N ARG A 214 4.89 -2.62 8.10
CA ARG A 214 6.09 -3.43 8.31
C ARG A 214 6.98 -3.38 7.06
N PRO A 215 8.28 -3.05 7.17
CA PRO A 215 9.21 -3.26 6.07
C PRO A 215 9.35 -4.76 5.76
N ALA A 216 9.45 -5.15 4.48
CA ALA A 216 9.59 -6.56 4.12
C ALA A 216 10.88 -7.21 4.67
N TRP A 217 11.92 -6.42 4.95
CA TRP A 217 13.16 -6.88 5.58
C TRP A 217 13.12 -6.99 7.11
N TRP A 218 11.97 -6.80 7.75
CA TRP A 218 11.82 -6.91 9.21
C TRP A 218 12.03 -8.36 9.68
N ARG A 219 12.78 -8.54 10.78
CA ARG A 219 13.21 -9.86 11.32
C ARG A 219 12.81 -10.12 12.77
N GLY A 220 12.50 -9.07 13.54
CA GLY A 220 12.15 -9.22 14.97
C GLY A 220 10.65 -9.40 15.21
N GLU A 221 10.29 -9.54 16.48
CA GLU A 221 8.90 -9.38 16.90
C GLU A 221 8.43 -7.95 16.61
N THR A 222 7.17 -7.81 16.20
CA THR A 222 6.60 -6.48 15.98
C THR A 222 6.22 -5.86 17.32
N PRO A 223 6.42 -4.54 17.52
CA PRO A 223 6.03 -3.90 18.77
C PRO A 223 4.52 -4.07 19.02
N GLU A 224 4.12 -4.38 20.25
CA GLU A 224 2.71 -4.58 20.63
C GLU A 224 1.82 -3.40 20.20
N THR A 225 2.34 -2.18 20.32
CA THR A 225 1.68 -0.93 19.93
C THR A 225 1.31 -0.85 18.44
N HIS A 226 1.99 -1.62 17.58
CA HIS A 226 1.82 -1.59 16.13
C HIS A 226 1.63 -2.99 15.53
N HIS A 227 1.43 -4.03 16.35
CA HIS A 227 1.36 -5.43 15.91
C HIS A 227 0.38 -5.62 14.74
N TYR A 228 -0.81 -5.00 14.83
CA TYR A 228 -1.80 -5.02 13.76
C TYR A 228 -1.34 -4.30 12.48
N LEU A 229 -0.81 -3.08 12.61
CA LEU A 229 -0.31 -2.28 11.48
C LEU A 229 0.91 -2.90 10.79
N MET A 230 1.64 -3.76 11.52
CA MET A 230 2.82 -4.47 11.06
C MET A 230 2.55 -5.95 10.73
N LYS A 231 1.27 -6.37 10.68
CA LYS A 231 0.87 -7.77 10.41
C LYS A 231 1.51 -8.36 9.15
N LYS A 232 1.53 -7.60 8.05
CA LYS A 232 2.13 -8.00 6.77
C LYS A 232 3.13 -6.94 6.26
N PRO A 233 4.04 -7.29 5.34
CA PRO A 233 4.89 -6.31 4.69
C PRO A 233 4.08 -5.25 3.93
N GLY A 234 4.38 -3.98 4.17
CA GLY A 234 3.75 -2.84 3.49
C GLY A 234 4.55 -2.28 2.34
N TYR A 235 5.87 -2.49 2.34
CA TYR A 235 6.80 -1.98 1.33
C TYR A 235 8.13 -2.73 1.36
N TYR A 236 8.82 -2.73 0.22
CA TYR A 236 10.13 -3.35 0.03
C TYR A 236 11.29 -2.38 0.29
N LEU A 237 12.48 -2.94 0.44
CA LEU A 237 13.74 -2.20 0.58
C LEU A 237 13.97 -1.25 -0.60
N SER A 238 13.57 -1.66 -1.81
CA SER A 238 13.64 -0.81 -3.00
C SER A 238 12.80 0.47 -2.92
N GLU A 239 11.78 0.49 -2.07
CA GLU A 239 10.87 1.63 -1.90
C GLU A 239 11.09 2.34 -0.54
N GLU A 240 12.09 1.97 0.26
CA GLU A 240 12.37 2.56 1.59
C GLU A 240 12.46 4.10 1.53
N ALA A 241 13.26 4.63 0.59
CA ALA A 241 13.44 6.07 0.42
C ALA A 241 12.15 6.77 -0.03
N TYR A 242 11.34 6.11 -0.87
CA TYR A 242 10.07 6.66 -1.32
C TYR A 242 9.06 6.72 -0.17
N ILE A 243 8.97 5.66 0.64
CA ILE A 243 8.11 5.59 1.82
C ILE A 243 8.58 6.58 2.90
N ALA A 244 9.88 6.78 3.09
CA ALA A 244 10.39 7.83 3.97
C ALA A 244 9.92 9.22 3.55
N ARG A 245 9.95 9.53 2.24
CA ARG A 245 9.41 10.78 1.73
C ARG A 245 7.89 10.86 1.86
N LEU A 246 7.17 9.79 1.54
CA LEU A 246 5.71 9.72 1.70
C LEU A 246 5.29 9.99 3.15
N ARG A 247 6.01 9.42 4.14
CA ARG A 247 5.77 9.70 5.56
C ARG A 247 5.92 11.18 5.89
N LYS A 248 6.97 11.84 5.38
CA LYS A 248 7.18 13.28 5.57
C LYS A 248 6.02 14.09 4.97
N GLU A 249 5.66 13.80 3.72
CA GLU A 249 4.64 14.53 2.96
C GLU A 249 3.22 14.34 3.53
N LEU A 250 2.98 13.25 4.25
CA LEU A 250 1.69 12.94 4.89
C LEU A 250 1.72 13.09 6.42
N ASN A 251 2.80 13.63 6.99
CA ASN A 251 3.02 13.76 8.43
C ASN A 251 2.74 12.45 9.20
N LEU A 252 3.21 11.31 8.69
CA LEU A 252 3.08 10.00 9.33
C LEU A 252 4.32 9.72 10.17
N ALA A 253 4.12 9.27 11.41
CA ALA A 253 5.19 8.73 12.21
C ALA A 253 5.67 7.39 11.64
N LEU A 254 6.80 6.90 12.14
CA LEU A 254 7.31 5.58 11.77
C LEU A 254 6.26 4.51 12.11
N TYR A 255 6.03 3.58 11.18
CA TYR A 255 5.01 2.52 11.28
C TYR A 255 3.54 2.98 11.42
N SER A 256 3.27 4.27 11.24
CA SER A 256 1.89 4.79 11.21
C SER A 256 1.25 4.67 9.83
N ARG A 257 -0.06 4.44 9.82
CA ARG A 257 -0.88 4.28 8.62
C ARG A 257 -1.63 5.56 8.25
N PHE A 258 -1.92 5.75 6.97
CA PHE A 258 -2.72 6.88 6.49
C PHE A 258 -4.19 6.76 6.96
N PRO A 259 -4.84 7.85 7.41
CA PRO A 259 -6.17 7.76 8.02
C PRO A 259 -7.26 7.16 7.11
N LEU A 260 -7.26 7.46 5.81
CA LEU A 260 -8.31 6.97 4.90
C LEU A 260 -8.14 5.49 4.54
N THR A 261 -6.98 4.88 4.82
CA THR A 261 -6.75 3.45 4.61
C THR A 261 -7.66 2.59 5.50
N TRP A 262 -8.05 3.08 6.68
CA TRP A 262 -9.02 2.41 7.55
C TRP A 262 -10.39 2.26 6.89
N ILE A 263 -10.81 3.24 6.09
CA ILE A 263 -12.10 3.21 5.39
C ILE A 263 -12.06 2.19 4.25
N MET A 264 -10.97 2.19 3.47
CA MET A 264 -10.76 1.22 2.40
C MET A 264 -10.68 -0.21 2.95
N GLU A 265 -9.98 -0.42 4.06
CA GLU A 265 -9.87 -1.75 4.68
C GLU A 265 -11.22 -2.26 5.20
N ALA A 266 -12.01 -1.41 5.86
CA ALA A 266 -13.35 -1.79 6.28
C ALA A 266 -14.26 -2.14 5.09
N ALA A 267 -14.14 -1.40 3.98
CA ALA A 267 -14.89 -1.70 2.76
C ALA A 267 -14.51 -3.07 2.17
N ASP A 268 -13.22 -3.39 2.15
CA ASP A 268 -12.69 -4.68 1.68
C ASP A 268 -13.23 -5.83 2.53
N ASP A 269 -13.15 -5.70 3.86
CA ASP A 269 -13.64 -6.71 4.80
C ASP A 269 -15.16 -6.97 4.64
N ILE A 270 -15.97 -5.91 4.50
CA ILE A 270 -17.43 -6.04 4.32
C ILE A 270 -17.75 -6.73 2.99
N SER A 271 -17.14 -6.29 1.89
CA SER A 271 -17.38 -6.85 0.57
C SER A 271 -16.94 -8.32 0.47
N TYR A 272 -15.86 -8.70 1.17
CA TYR A 272 -15.38 -10.08 1.19
C TYR A 272 -16.37 -11.04 1.87
N CYS A 273 -17.07 -10.61 2.92
CA CYS A 273 -17.99 -11.48 3.68
C CYS A 273 -19.34 -11.74 2.99
N VAL A 274 -19.77 -10.84 2.10
CA VAL A 274 -21.05 -10.97 1.37
C VAL A 274 -20.85 -11.72 0.04
N ALA A 275 -19.59 -11.99 -0.32
CA ALA A 275 -19.21 -12.46 -1.64
C ALA A 275 -19.21 -13.98 -1.83
#